data_AF-A0A1Q3L0U2-F1
#
_entry.id   AF-A0A1Q3L0U2-F1
#
_cell.length_a   1.000
_cell.length_b   1.000
_cell.length_c   1.000
_cell.angle_alpha   90.00
_cell.angle_beta   90.00
_cell.angle_gamma   90.00
#
_symmetry.space_group_name_H-M   'P 1'
#
loop_
_entity.id
_entity.type
_entity.pdbx_description
1 polymer ?
#
loop_
_entity_poly.entity_id
_entity_poly.type
_entity_poly.pdbx_seq_one_letter_code
_entity_poly.pdbx_strand_id
1 'polypeptide(L)'
;MIGFVSFAALCILGLGMLSFFADIDILAVPGLDWWPGIVGMFGAISAFSWMLWPTLSRGRASFLAVPSVALVTAVAHLVLVWLSALLSGAGTDSALEAVGQLISRGSSAVLLGAALIAAWIAIALRRTKAAAPHWPWERGDEE
;
A
#
# COMPACT_ATOMS: atom_id res chain seq x y z
N MET A 1 -8.37 -10.47 -3.01
CA MET A 1 -8.74 -9.33 -3.88
C MET A 1 -9.05 -8.07 -3.10
N ILE A 2 -10.07 -8.05 -2.23
CA ILE A 2 -10.52 -6.81 -1.57
C ILE A 2 -9.41 -6.05 -0.82
N GLY A 3 -8.55 -6.74 -0.05
CA GLY A 3 -7.45 -6.07 0.67
C GLY A 3 -6.47 -5.35 -0.25
N PHE A 4 -6.13 -5.96 -1.39
CA PHE A 4 -5.28 -5.34 -2.40
C PHE A 4 -5.94 -4.10 -3.02
N VAL A 5 -7.21 -4.22 -3.42
CA VAL A 5 -7.95 -3.11 -4.04
C VAL A 5 -8.10 -1.94 -3.06
N SER A 6 -8.46 -2.22 -1.80
CA SER A 6 -8.54 -1.20 -0.75
C SER A 6 -7.19 -0.53 -0.52
N PHE A 7 -6.09 -1.28 -0.48
CA PHE A 7 -4.76 -0.71 -0.31
C PHE A 7 -4.40 0.24 -1.47
N ALA A 8 -4.54 -0.22 -2.71
CA ALA A 8 -4.24 0.58 -3.89
C ALA A 8 -5.11 1.85 -3.95
N ALA A 9 -6.42 1.72 -3.70
CA ALA A 9 -7.34 2.84 -3.69
C ALA A 9 -7.01 3.88 -2.59
N LEU A 10 -6.69 3.42 -1.38
CA LEU A 10 -6.28 4.29 -0.27
C LEU A 10 -4.95 4.97 -0.54
N CYS A 11 -4.00 4.30 -1.19
CA CYS A 11 -2.75 4.93 -1.62
C CYS A 11 -3.00 6.02 -2.65
N ILE A 12 -3.79 5.77 -3.70
CA ILE A 12 -4.11 6.76 -4.73
C ILE A 12 -4.82 7.97 -4.09
N LEU A 13 -5.85 7.72 -3.29
CA LEU A 13 -6.59 8.78 -2.59
C LEU A 13 -5.69 9.55 -1.63
N GLY A 14 -4.98 8.86 -0.74
CA GLY A 14 -4.19 9.49 0.30
C GLY A 14 -2.99 10.27 -0.25
N LEU A 15 -2.31 9.73 -1.25
CA LEU A 15 -1.21 10.43 -1.93
C LEU A 15 -1.74 11.62 -2.75
N GLY A 16 -2.88 11.47 -3.42
CA GLY A 16 -3.53 12.57 -4.13
C GLY A 16 -3.98 13.70 -3.20
N MET A 17 -4.57 13.36 -2.05
CA MET A 17 -4.92 14.33 -1.01
C MET A 17 -3.67 15.01 -0.44
N LEU A 18 -2.62 14.25 -0.12
CA LEU A 18 -1.36 14.81 0.38
C LEU A 18 -0.77 15.80 -0.63
N SER A 19 -0.69 15.42 -1.90
CA SER A 19 -0.18 16.27 -2.98
C SER A 19 -1.04 17.53 -3.13
N PHE A 20 -2.38 17.41 -3.13
CA PHE A 20 -3.30 18.55 -3.25
C PHE A 20 -3.19 19.54 -2.08
N PHE A 21 -3.15 19.05 -0.84
CA PHE A 21 -3.16 19.91 0.33
C PHE A 21 -1.79 20.49 0.67
N ALA A 22 -0.71 19.75 0.43
CA ALA A 22 0.64 20.21 0.72
C ALA A 22 1.31 20.88 -0.48
N ASP A 23 0.65 20.90 -1.65
CA ASP A 23 1.17 21.46 -2.91
C ASP A 23 2.59 20.94 -3.22
N ILE A 24 2.78 19.63 -3.01
CA ILE A 24 4.06 18.95 -3.19
C ILE A 24 3.98 17.86 -4.23
N ASP A 25 5.06 17.74 -5.00
CA ASP A 25 5.39 16.54 -5.74
C ASP A 25 5.96 15.48 -4.76
N ILE A 26 5.40 14.28 -4.82
CA ILE A 26 5.73 13.17 -3.90
C ILE A 26 7.19 12.70 -4.06
N LEU A 27 7.73 12.82 -5.28
CA LEU A 27 9.13 12.56 -5.62
C LEU A 27 9.64 13.78 -6.40
N ALA A 28 10.24 14.74 -5.68
CA ALA A 28 10.79 15.96 -6.25
C ALA A 28 12.30 16.01 -6.01
N VAL A 29 13.01 14.98 -6.47
CA VAL A 29 14.48 14.99 -6.46
C VAL A 29 14.95 15.39 -7.86
N PRO A 30 15.69 16.50 -8.00
CA PRO A 30 16.23 16.92 -9.29
C PRO A 30 17.08 15.82 -9.92
N GLY A 31 16.78 15.46 -11.17
CA GLY A 31 17.50 14.40 -11.91
C GLY A 31 17.01 12.97 -11.64
N LEU A 32 15.95 12.79 -10.85
CA LEU A 32 15.32 11.50 -10.64
C LEU A 32 14.11 11.33 -11.58
N ASP A 33 14.12 10.25 -12.37
CA ASP A 33 13.00 9.89 -13.25
C ASP A 33 11.74 9.49 -12.46
N TRP A 34 10.62 9.32 -13.17
CA TRP A 34 9.36 8.78 -12.64
C TRP A 34 9.43 7.28 -12.31
N TRP A 35 10.44 6.57 -12.83
CA TRP A 35 10.56 5.11 -12.75
C TRP A 35 10.65 4.56 -11.31
N PRO A 36 11.45 5.13 -10.40
CA PRO A 36 11.58 4.60 -9.04
C PRO A 36 10.28 4.58 -8.25
N GLY A 37 9.41 5.58 -8.46
CA GLY A 37 8.10 5.64 -7.81
C GLY A 37 7.19 4.48 -8.23
N ILE A 38 7.22 4.11 -9.51
CA ILE A 38 6.43 2.99 -10.03
C ILE A 38 6.94 1.65 -9.50
N VAL A 39 8.26 1.43 -9.54
CA VAL A 39 8.86 0.19 -9.02
C VAL A 39 8.58 0.07 -7.52
N GLY A 40 8.73 1.16 -6.77
CA GLY A 40 8.36 1.24 -5.37
C GLY A 40 6.92 0.83 -5.10
N MET A 41 5.96 1.39 -5.86
CA MET A 41 4.54 1.13 -5.67
C MET A 41 4.15 -0.31 -6.01
N PHE A 42 4.61 -0.85 -7.14
CA PHE A 42 4.39 -2.26 -7.49
C PHE A 42 5.01 -3.20 -6.45
N GLY A 43 6.19 -2.82 -5.96
CA GLY A 43 6.86 -3.46 -4.84
C GLY A 43 6.02 -3.53 -3.58
N ALA A 44 5.49 -2.38 -3.16
CA ALA A 44 4.62 -2.26 -1.98
C ALA A 44 3.37 -3.12 -2.11
N ILE A 45 2.68 -3.04 -3.26
CA ILE A 45 1.51 -3.85 -3.58
C ILE A 45 1.81 -5.34 -3.48
N SER A 46 2.94 -5.76 -4.05
CA SER A 46 3.37 -7.16 -4.06
C SER A 46 3.71 -7.65 -2.66
N ALA A 47 4.47 -6.86 -1.89
CA ALA A 47 4.83 -7.16 -0.51
C ALA A 47 3.59 -7.24 0.39
N PHE A 48 2.67 -6.29 0.28
CA PHE A 48 1.40 -6.28 0.99
C PHE A 48 0.60 -7.57 0.70
N SER A 49 0.43 -7.89 -0.58
CA SER A 49 -0.34 -9.07 -1.02
C SER A 49 0.30 -10.36 -0.55
N TRP A 50 1.62 -10.49 -0.70
CA TRP A 50 2.37 -11.66 -0.28
C TRP A 50 2.28 -11.88 1.22
N MET A 51 2.39 -10.82 2.02
CA MET A 51 2.38 -10.95 3.47
C MET A 51 0.96 -11.15 4.05
N LEU A 52 -0.05 -10.58 3.40
CA LEU A 52 -1.45 -10.76 3.80
C LEU A 52 -1.99 -12.15 3.41
N TRP A 53 -1.55 -12.72 2.28
CA TRP A 53 -1.99 -14.01 1.77
C TRP A 53 -1.97 -15.17 2.79
N PRO A 54 -0.84 -15.49 3.47
CA PRO A 54 -0.78 -16.58 4.45
C PRO A 54 -1.65 -16.31 5.67
N THR A 55 -1.87 -15.03 6.01
CA THR A 55 -2.71 -14.63 7.15
C THR A 55 -4.17 -14.93 6.88
N LEU A 56 -4.63 -14.75 5.64
CA LEU A 56 -6.02 -14.99 5.25
C LEU A 56 -6.30 -16.45 4.89
N SER A 57 -5.29 -17.18 4.39
CA SER A 57 -5.43 -18.59 4.02
C SER A 57 -5.46 -19.52 5.23
N ARG A 58 -4.77 -19.18 6.32
CA ARG A 58 -4.85 -19.91 7.59
C ARG A 58 -6.21 -19.64 8.26
N GLY A 59 -6.87 -20.69 8.74
CA GLY A 59 -8.23 -20.63 9.33
C GLY A 59 -8.40 -19.76 10.59
N ARG A 60 -7.38 -19.01 11.01
CA ARG A 60 -7.41 -18.03 12.10
C ARG A 60 -6.75 -16.73 11.65
N ALA A 61 -7.49 -15.91 10.92
CA ALA A 61 -7.01 -14.57 10.58
C ALA A 61 -6.85 -13.74 11.87
N SER A 62 -5.62 -13.32 12.18
CA SER A 62 -5.28 -12.60 13.41
C SER A 62 -5.00 -11.12 13.13
N PHE A 63 -5.59 -10.23 13.92
CA PHE A 63 -5.32 -8.79 13.83
C PHE A 63 -3.88 -8.42 14.21
N LEU A 64 -3.16 -9.32 14.91
CA LEU A 64 -1.76 -9.11 15.25
C LEU A 64 -0.84 -9.09 14.02
N ALA A 65 -1.29 -9.58 12.87
CA ALA A 65 -0.56 -9.50 11.62
C ALA A 65 -0.66 -8.12 10.94
N VAL A 66 -1.62 -7.26 11.33
CA VAL A 66 -1.84 -5.97 10.67
C VAL A 66 -0.61 -5.05 10.77
N PRO A 67 -0.01 -4.83 11.97
CA PRO A 67 1.15 -3.94 12.08
C PRO A 67 2.37 -4.47 11.32
N SER A 68 2.60 -5.79 11.32
CA SER A 68 3.72 -6.36 10.58
C SER A 68 3.52 -6.20 9.08
N VAL A 69 2.33 -6.55 8.53
CA VAL A 69 1.97 -6.37 7.11
C VAL A 69 2.22 -4.93 6.67
N ALA A 70 1.73 -3.95 7.44
CA ALA A 70 1.92 -2.54 7.12
C ALA A 70 3.39 -2.13 7.15
N LEU A 71 4.13 -2.53 8.19
CA LEU A 71 5.55 -2.19 8.33
C LEU A 71 6.39 -2.76 7.18
N VAL A 72 6.22 -4.04 6.84
CA VAL A 72 6.97 -4.66 5.73
C VAL A 72 6.58 -4.03 4.40
N THR A 73 5.31 -3.67 4.20
CA THR A 73 4.87 -2.97 2.98
C THR A 73 5.56 -1.62 2.84
N ALA A 74 5.61 -0.83 3.91
CA ALA A 74 6.27 0.48 3.92
C ALA A 74 7.78 0.35 3.72
N VAL A 75 8.44 -0.60 4.39
CA VAL A 75 9.88 -0.86 4.23
C VAL A 75 10.18 -1.33 2.81
N ALA A 76 9.39 -2.26 2.25
CA ALA A 76 9.56 -2.75 0.89
C ALA A 76 9.43 -1.61 -0.14
N HIS A 77 8.47 -0.70 0.05
CA HIS A 77 8.34 0.50 -0.78
C HIS A 77 9.63 1.32 -0.77
N LEU A 78 10.13 1.70 0.42
CA LEU A 78 11.34 2.53 0.55
C LEU A 78 12.57 1.84 -0.05
N VAL A 79 12.76 0.55 0.24
CA VAL A 79 13.89 -0.24 -0.29
C VAL A 79 13.82 -0.33 -1.81
N LEU A 80 12.64 -0.53 -2.40
CA LEU A 80 12.50 -0.65 -3.84
C LEU A 80 12.61 0.69 -4.57
N VAL A 81 12.14 1.80 -3.98
CA VAL A 81 12.43 3.15 -4.49
C VAL A 81 13.93 3.41 -4.46
N TRP A 82 14.61 3.07 -3.35
CA TRP A 82 16.05 3.27 -3.22
C TRP A 82 16.84 2.44 -4.24
N LEU A 83 16.56 1.14 -4.35
CA LEU A 83 17.23 0.25 -5.29
C LEU A 83 16.97 0.67 -6.74
N SER A 84 15.74 1.03 -7.10
CA SER A 84 15.43 1.47 -8.46
C SER A 84 16.06 2.82 -8.81
N ALA A 85 16.18 3.75 -7.85
CA ALA A 85 16.93 4.99 -8.03
C ALA A 85 18.42 4.72 -8.30
N LEU A 86 19.04 3.81 -7.53
CA LEU A 86 20.43 3.38 -7.77
C LEU A 86 20.61 2.74 -9.15
N LEU A 87 19.69 1.85 -9.53
CA LEU A 87 19.72 1.18 -10.83
C LEU A 87 19.47 2.13 -12.01
N SER A 88 18.81 3.27 -11.77
CA SER A 88 18.59 4.32 -12.78
C SER A 88 19.81 5.25 -12.93
N GLY A 89 20.86 5.08 -12.12
CA GLY A 89 22.10 5.87 -12.21
C GLY A 89 22.07 7.21 -11.48
N ALA A 90 21.07 7.46 -10.61
CA ALA A 90 20.92 8.72 -9.89
C ALA A 90 22.06 9.02 -8.88
N GLY A 91 22.91 8.04 -8.57
CA GLY A 91 23.93 8.14 -7.54
C GLY A 91 23.36 7.88 -6.13
N THR A 92 24.25 7.53 -5.19
CA THR A 92 23.85 7.10 -3.84
C THR A 92 23.21 8.24 -3.03
N ASP A 93 23.71 9.47 -3.20
CA ASP A 93 23.23 10.64 -2.46
C ASP A 93 21.79 11.01 -2.87
N SER A 94 21.52 11.08 -4.17
CA SER A 94 20.17 11.37 -4.68
C SER A 94 19.17 10.24 -4.39
N ALA A 95 19.62 8.98 -4.42
CA ALA A 95 18.78 7.85 -4.03
C ALA A 95 18.39 7.91 -2.55
N LEU A 96 19.32 8.29 -1.68
CA LEU A 96 19.04 8.46 -0.24
C LEU A 96 18.17 9.69 0.02
N GLU A 97 18.40 10.79 -0.70
CA GLU A 97 17.57 12.00 -0.65
C GLU A 97 16.12 11.67 -1.02
N ALA A 98 15.89 10.86 -2.06
CA ALA A 98 14.56 10.43 -2.47
C ALA A 98 13.81 9.70 -1.33
N VAL A 99 14.48 8.74 -0.68
CA VAL A 99 13.94 8.05 0.49
C VAL A 99 13.67 9.04 1.63
N GLY A 100 14.59 9.97 1.88
CA GLY A 100 14.47 11.00 2.91
C GLY A 100 13.29 11.95 2.67
N GLN A 101 13.05 12.36 1.42
CA GLN A 101 11.89 13.14 1.03
C GLN A 101 10.59 12.35 1.26
N LEU A 102 10.54 11.07 0.88
CA LEU A 102 9.36 10.23 1.10
C LEU A 102 8.96 10.11 2.58
N ILE A 103 9.93 10.13 3.48
CA ILE A 103 9.69 10.06 4.92
C ILE A 103 9.30 11.45 5.45
N SER A 104 10.09 12.47 5.15
CA SER A 104 9.88 13.83 5.69
C SER A 104 8.62 14.51 5.16
N ARG A 105 8.22 14.23 3.91
CA ARG A 105 7.00 14.78 3.29
C ARG A 105 5.73 13.99 3.63
N GLY A 106 5.83 12.93 4.42
CA GLY A 106 4.66 12.17 4.91
C GLY A 106 4.09 11.12 3.96
N SER A 107 4.60 10.97 2.73
CA SER A 107 4.17 9.95 1.77
C SER A 107 4.28 8.53 2.34
N SER A 108 5.36 8.25 3.09
CA SER A 108 5.56 6.97 3.77
C SER A 108 4.51 6.71 4.86
N ALA A 109 4.08 7.76 5.56
CA ALA A 109 3.04 7.67 6.58
C ALA A 109 1.68 7.36 5.96
N VAL A 110 1.38 7.95 4.79
CA VAL A 110 0.18 7.63 4.01
C VAL A 110 0.17 6.17 3.59
N LEU A 111 1.27 5.66 3.02
CA LEU A 111 1.36 4.24 2.65
C LEU A 111 1.19 3.30 3.85
N LEU A 112 1.83 3.64 4.97
CA LEU A 112 1.71 2.87 6.20
C LEU A 112 0.26 2.84 6.70
N GLY A 113 -0.40 4.00 6.74
CA GLY A 113 -1.81 4.13 7.13
C GLY A 113 -2.75 3.37 6.19
N ALA A 114 -2.55 3.50 4.89
CA ALA A 114 -3.31 2.77 3.88
C ALA A 114 -3.17 1.25 4.05
N ALA A 115 -1.95 0.76 4.28
CA ALA A 115 -1.69 -0.66 4.51
C ALA A 115 -2.33 -1.16 5.82
N LEU A 116 -2.26 -0.38 6.90
CA LEU A 116 -2.92 -0.71 8.18
C LEU A 116 -4.43 -0.86 8.00
N ILE A 117 -5.07 0.13 7.37
CA ILE A 117 -6.53 0.14 7.16
C ILE A 117 -6.94 -1.00 6.24
N ALA A 118 -6.25 -1.18 5.10
CA ALA A 118 -6.57 -2.22 4.14
C ALA A 118 -6.39 -3.64 4.69
N ALA A 119 -5.29 -3.89 5.43
CA ALA A 119 -5.07 -5.18 6.08
C ALA A 119 -6.12 -5.46 7.16
N TRP A 120 -6.48 -4.44 7.96
CA TRP A 120 -7.53 -4.56 8.96
C TRP A 120 -8.88 -4.90 8.34
N ILE A 121 -9.30 -4.18 7.29
CA ILE A 121 -10.55 -4.44 6.55
C ILE A 121 -10.55 -5.88 6.01
N ALA A 122 -9.47 -6.31 5.37
CA ALA A 122 -9.37 -7.64 4.80
C ALA A 122 -9.49 -8.75 5.86
N ILE A 123 -8.86 -8.57 7.02
CA ILE A 123 -8.95 -9.51 8.14
C ILE A 123 -10.34 -9.47 8.77
N ALA A 124 -10.92 -8.29 8.96
CA ALA A 124 -12.26 -8.12 9.52
C ALA A 124 -13.31 -8.87 8.68
N LEU A 125 -13.33 -8.64 7.37
CA LEU A 125 -14.24 -9.32 6.44
C LEU A 125 -14.07 -10.84 6.46
N ARG A 126 -12.82 -11.32 6.51
CA ARG A 126 -12.52 -12.76 6.60
C ARG A 126 -13.03 -13.36 7.91
N ARG A 127 -12.89 -12.65 9.04
CA ARG A 127 -13.32 -13.13 10.36
C ARG A 127 -14.85 -13.11 10.52
N THR A 128 -15.51 -12.07 10.02
CA THR A 128 -16.97 -11.93 10.14
C THR A 128 -17.72 -12.78 9.13
N LYS A 129 -17.03 -13.34 8.13
CA LYS A 129 -17.66 -14.02 6.98
C LYS A 129 -18.72 -13.15 6.32
N ALA A 130 -18.52 -11.83 6.34
CA ALA A 130 -19.45 -10.89 5.75
C ALA A 130 -19.60 -11.23 4.26
N ALA A 131 -20.79 -11.67 3.87
CA ALA A 131 -21.14 -11.84 2.48
C ALA A 131 -21.35 -10.48 1.83
N ALA A 132 -21.25 -10.41 0.51
CA ALA A 132 -21.79 -9.27 -0.22
C ALA A 132 -23.25 -9.07 0.24
N PRO A 133 -23.68 -7.83 0.51
CA PRO A 133 -25.09 -7.60 0.76
C PRO A 133 -25.88 -8.09 -0.45
N HIS A 134 -26.91 -8.91 -0.20
CA HIS A 134 -27.83 -9.37 -1.23
C HIS A 134 -29.14 -8.65 -1.01
N TRP A 135 -29.70 -8.10 -2.07
CA TRP A 135 -30.98 -7.41 -1.95
C TRP A 135 -32.13 -8.40 -2.07
N PRO A 136 -33.28 -8.15 -1.42
CA PRO A 136 -34.37 -9.11 -1.38
C PRO A 136 -34.85 -9.57 -2.77
N TRP A 137 -34.72 -8.71 -3.80
CA TRP A 137 -35.10 -8.98 -5.19
C TRP A 137 -34.05 -9.75 -6.00
N GLU A 138 -32.83 -9.96 -5.46
CA GLU A 138 -31.76 -10.73 -6.13
C GLU A 138 -31.87 -12.24 -5.85
N ARG A 139 -32.68 -12.61 -4.87
CA ARG A 139 -33.18 -13.98 -4.76
C ARG A 139 -34.18 -14.15 -5.89
N GLY A 140 -33.75 -14.78 -6.99
CA GLY A 140 -34.71 -15.30 -7.96
C GLY A 140 -35.77 -16.10 -7.21
N ASP A 141 -37.01 -15.98 -7.63
CA ASP A 141 -38.16 -16.70 -7.08
C ASP A 141 -37.96 -18.22 -7.27
N GLU A 142 -37.05 -18.81 -6.51
CA GLU A 142 -36.85 -20.26 -6.41
C GLU A 142 -37.65 -20.74 -5.19
N GLU A 143 -38.94 -20.98 -5.44
CA GLU A 143 -39.72 -21.99 -4.72
C GLU A 143 -39.13 -23.39 -4.95
#